data_AF-A0A2A5E0H2-F1
#
_entry.id   AF-A0A2A5E0H2-F1
#
_cell.length_a   1.000
_cell.length_b   1.000
_cell.length_c   1.000
_cell.angle_alpha   90.00
_cell.angle_beta   90.00
_cell.angle_gamma   90.00
#
_symmetry.space_group_name_H-M   'P 1'
#
loop_
_entity.id
_entity.type
_entity.pdbx_description
1 polymer ?
#
loop_
_entity_poly.entity_id
_entity_poly.type
_entity_poly.pdbx_seq_one_letter_code
_entity_poly.pdbx_strand_id
1 'polypeptide(L)'
;MAETMRGLKFLVIFLGVVILGGMVVLGVTIAKRASSKLTVDSNPPASASFGTATHAIPKGAYVEKSRVEGERLFLRLALEDGAVRILILSLKDGSLLGTIALDPQP
;
A
#
# COMPACT_ATOMS: atom_id res chain seq x y z
N MET A 1 48.47 -31.26 10.93
CA MET A 1 47.95 -31.06 9.55
C MET A 1 46.48 -31.45 9.37
N ALA A 2 45.94 -32.43 10.12
CA ALA A 2 44.53 -32.84 9.99
C ALA A 2 43.51 -31.84 10.59
N GLU A 3 43.90 -31.05 11.59
CA GLU A 3 42.99 -30.15 12.33
C GLU A 3 42.63 -28.88 11.54
N THR A 4 43.61 -28.26 10.86
CA THR A 4 43.39 -27.11 9.98
C THR A 4 42.53 -27.44 8.77
N MET A 5 42.67 -28.67 8.24
CA MET A 5 41.87 -29.14 7.11
C MET A 5 40.43 -29.49 7.50
N ARG A 6 40.20 -29.90 8.76
CA ARG A 6 38.86 -30.02 9.34
C ARG A 6 38.22 -28.65 9.55
N GLY A 7 38.95 -27.68 10.09
CA GLY A 7 38.45 -26.30 10.28
C GLY A 7 38.02 -25.63 8.98
N LEU A 8 38.83 -25.75 7.91
CA LEU A 8 38.49 -25.19 6.60
C LEU A 8 37.24 -25.84 5.98
N LYS A 9 37.11 -27.16 6.09
CA LYS A 9 35.92 -27.88 5.62
C LYS A 9 34.66 -27.46 6.37
N PHE A 10 34.75 -27.27 7.69
CA PHE A 10 33.64 -26.76 8.48
C PHE A 10 33.19 -25.37 8.03
N LEU A 11 34.13 -24.47 7.75
CA LEU A 11 33.84 -23.13 7.24
C LEU A 11 33.11 -23.17 5.89
N VAL A 12 33.54 -24.04 4.98
CA VAL A 12 32.92 -24.20 3.66
C VAL A 12 31.52 -24.79 3.77
N ILE A 13 31.33 -25.80 4.62
CA ILE A 13 30.01 -26.40 4.87
C ILE A 13 29.07 -25.33 5.45
N PHE A 14 29.54 -24.53 6.41
CA PHE A 14 28.77 -23.44 6.98
C PHE A 14 28.38 -22.40 5.92
N LEU A 15 29.33 -21.96 5.09
CA LEU A 15 29.06 -21.00 4.01
C LEU A 15 28.04 -21.54 3.01
N GLY A 16 28.16 -22.82 2.64
CA GLY A 16 27.20 -23.50 1.77
C GLY A 16 25.79 -23.52 2.36
N VAL A 17 25.66 -23.84 3.65
CA VAL A 17 24.36 -23.84 4.35
C VAL A 17 23.74 -22.44 4.41
N VAL A 18 24.54 -21.41 4.66
CA VAL A 18 24.05 -20.01 4.69
C VAL A 18 23.50 -19.59 3.31
N ILE A 19 24.22 -19.91 2.23
CA ILE A 19 23.78 -19.58 0.86
C ILE A 19 22.49 -20.35 0.51
N LEU A 20 22.45 -21.65 0.82
CA LEU A 20 21.29 -22.48 0.53
C LEU A 20 20.06 -22.04 1.33
N GLY A 21 20.26 -21.69 2.61
CA GLY A 21 19.22 -21.11 3.46
C GLY A 21 18.69 -19.78 2.91
N GLY A 22 19.58 -18.89 2.48
CA GLY A 22 19.20 -17.62 1.84
C GLY A 22 18.37 -17.80 0.58
N MET A 23 18.76 -18.72 -0.31
CA MET A 23 17.98 -19.05 -1.51
C MET A 23 16.58 -19.59 -1.18
N VAL A 24 16.46 -20.47 -0.18
CA VAL A 24 15.18 -21.03 0.24
C VAL A 24 14.27 -19.93 0.80
N VAL A 25 14.80 -19.06 1.67
CA VAL A 25 14.03 -17.93 2.23
C VAL A 25 13.54 -16.99 1.12
N LEU A 26 14.41 -16.64 0.17
CA LEU A 26 14.04 -15.77 -0.93
C LEU A 26 12.99 -16.43 -1.84
N GLY A 27 13.17 -17.71 -2.17
CA GLY A 27 12.21 -18.49 -2.95
C GLY A 27 10.84 -18.59 -2.28
N VAL A 28 10.79 -18.92 -0.99
CA VAL A 28 9.53 -18.98 -0.22
C VAL A 28 8.88 -17.61 -0.11
N THR A 29 9.65 -16.54 0.06
CA THR A 29 9.11 -15.18 0.15
C THR A 29 8.50 -14.75 -1.17
N ILE A 30 9.18 -15.02 -2.29
CA ILE A 30 8.66 -14.74 -3.63
C ILE A 30 7.44 -15.60 -3.91
N ALA A 31 7.49 -16.91 -3.60
CA ALA A 31 6.36 -17.81 -3.80
C ALA A 31 5.15 -17.40 -2.97
N LYS A 32 5.29 -17.11 -1.67
CA LYS A 32 4.19 -16.61 -0.83
C LYS A 32 3.65 -15.28 -1.34
N ARG A 33 4.53 -14.34 -1.73
CA ARG A 33 4.13 -13.04 -2.25
C ARG A 33 3.45 -13.13 -3.61
N ALA A 34 3.90 -14.05 -4.46
CA ALA A 34 3.29 -14.35 -5.75
C ALA A 34 1.94 -15.04 -5.54
N SER A 35 1.85 -16.09 -4.71
CA SER A 35 0.61 -16.77 -4.37
C SER A 35 -0.43 -15.82 -3.73
N SER A 36 -0.01 -14.88 -2.87
CA SER A 36 -0.91 -13.83 -2.34
C SER A 36 -1.37 -12.82 -3.41
N LYS A 37 -0.66 -12.70 -4.54
CA LYS A 37 -1.12 -11.92 -5.71
C LYS A 37 -1.89 -12.77 -6.74
N LEU A 38 -1.82 -14.10 -6.63
CA LEU A 38 -2.48 -15.05 -7.54
C LEU A 38 -3.85 -15.50 -7.03
N THR A 39 -4.28 -15.11 -5.83
CA THR A 39 -5.71 -14.92 -5.55
C THR A 39 -6.17 -13.67 -6.29
N VAL A 40 -6.10 -13.73 -7.63
CA VAL A 40 -6.90 -12.89 -8.49
C VAL A 40 -8.29 -13.48 -8.36
N ASP A 41 -9.16 -12.80 -7.61
CA ASP A 41 -10.58 -13.07 -7.64
C ASP A 41 -10.98 -13.25 -9.10
N SER A 42 -11.36 -14.47 -9.47
CA SER A 42 -11.80 -14.81 -10.84
C SER A 42 -13.19 -14.24 -11.13
N ASN A 43 -13.57 -13.18 -10.42
CA ASN A 43 -14.65 -12.33 -10.85
C ASN A 43 -14.19 -11.75 -12.19
N PRO A 44 -15.01 -11.82 -13.26
CA PRO A 44 -14.76 -11.05 -14.47
C PRO A 44 -14.38 -9.62 -14.06
N PRO A 45 -13.51 -8.89 -14.78
CA PRO A 45 -13.44 -7.46 -14.59
C PRO A 45 -14.86 -6.98 -14.81
N ALA A 46 -15.57 -6.71 -13.70
CA ALA A 46 -16.84 -6.03 -13.76
C ALA A 46 -16.47 -4.81 -14.59
N SER A 47 -17.04 -4.70 -15.79
CA SER A 47 -16.96 -3.51 -16.60
C SER A 47 -16.97 -2.37 -15.61
N ALA A 48 -15.90 -1.58 -15.53
CA ALA A 48 -15.79 -0.53 -14.53
C ALA A 48 -16.89 0.48 -14.87
N SER A 49 -18.12 0.16 -14.47
CA SER A 49 -19.23 1.06 -14.47
C SER A 49 -18.72 2.17 -13.58
N PHE A 50 -18.77 3.40 -14.06
CA PHE A 50 -18.61 4.54 -13.20
C PHE A 50 -19.47 4.31 -11.95
N GLY A 51 -18.82 3.94 -10.86
CA GLY A 51 -19.46 3.61 -9.61
C GLY A 51 -19.90 4.90 -8.94
N THR A 52 -21.03 4.88 -8.24
CA THR A 52 -21.39 6.01 -7.38
C THR A 52 -20.75 5.77 -6.01
N ALA A 53 -19.67 6.50 -5.71
CA ALA A 53 -19.08 6.52 -4.38
C ALA A 53 -19.69 7.68 -3.59
N THR A 54 -20.57 7.37 -2.63
CA THR A 54 -21.17 8.38 -1.75
C THR A 54 -20.31 8.54 -0.50
N HIS A 55 -19.77 9.74 -0.31
CA HIS A 55 -19.07 10.11 0.92
C HIS A 55 -19.86 11.16 1.69
N ALA A 56 -20.01 10.95 3.00
CA ALA A 56 -20.68 11.88 3.88
C ALA A 56 -19.80 13.13 4.05
N ILE A 57 -20.16 14.18 3.32
CA ILE A 57 -19.57 15.50 3.44
C ILE A 57 -20.31 16.25 4.57
N PRO A 58 -19.61 16.99 5.45
CA PRO A 58 -20.24 17.81 6.47
C PRO A 58 -21.27 18.76 5.84
N LYS A 59 -22.44 18.92 6.48
CA LYS A 59 -23.47 19.85 5.99
C LYS A 59 -22.89 21.26 5.93
N GLY A 60 -23.14 21.97 4.83
CA GLY A 60 -22.61 23.32 4.59
C GLY A 60 -21.17 23.34 4.03
N ALA A 61 -20.46 22.20 3.97
CA ALA A 61 -19.13 22.19 3.38
C ALA A 61 -19.20 22.21 1.84
N TYR A 62 -18.34 23.01 1.23
CA TYR A 62 -18.22 23.10 -0.22
C TYR A 62 -16.82 22.72 -0.68
N VAL A 63 -16.73 22.17 -1.91
CA VAL A 63 -15.44 21.83 -2.52
C VAL A 63 -14.80 23.12 -3.02
N GLU A 64 -13.74 23.54 -2.33
CA GLU A 64 -12.97 24.73 -2.70
C GLU A 64 -11.94 24.39 -3.80
N LYS A 65 -11.32 23.22 -3.71
CA LYS A 65 -10.29 22.79 -4.66
C LYS A 65 -10.25 21.28 -4.81
N SER A 66 -10.06 20.81 -6.03
CA SER A 66 -9.75 19.42 -6.33
C SER A 66 -8.39 19.31 -7.01
N ARG A 67 -7.62 18.29 -6.67
CA ARG A 67 -6.34 17.98 -7.30
C ARG A 67 -6.15 16.48 -7.43
N VAL A 68 -5.73 16.03 -8.60
CA VAL A 68 -5.39 14.63 -8.85
C VAL A 68 -3.87 14.48 -8.85
N GLU A 69 -3.36 13.47 -8.13
CA GLU A 69 -1.95 13.10 -8.13
C GLU A 69 -1.82 11.57 -8.16
N GLY A 70 -1.33 11.04 -9.29
CA GLY A 70 -1.24 9.60 -9.52
C GLY A 70 -2.63 8.93 -9.45
N GLU A 71 -2.78 7.96 -8.54
CA GLU A 71 -4.04 7.23 -8.30
C GLU A 71 -4.86 7.83 -7.14
N ARG A 72 -4.56 9.07 -6.72
CA ARG A 72 -5.21 9.74 -5.58
C ARG A 72 -5.86 11.06 -5.97
N LEU A 73 -7.06 11.29 -5.45
CA LEU A 73 -7.83 12.52 -5.60
C LEU A 73 -7.84 13.24 -4.26
N PHE A 74 -7.36 14.47 -4.25
CA PHE A 74 -7.37 15.36 -3.10
C PHE A 74 -8.51 16.35 -3.27
N LEU A 75 -9.45 16.33 -2.34
CA LEU A 75 -10.54 17.31 -2.23
C LEU A 75 -10.29 18.19 -1.03
N ARG A 76 -10.15 19.50 -1.25
CA ARG A 76 -10.15 20.50 -0.19
C ARG A 76 -11.57 21.02 -0.02
N LEU A 77 -12.13 20.76 1.15
CA LEU A 77 -13.42 21.24 1.59
C LEU A 77 -13.21 22.43 2.52
N ALA A 78 -13.97 23.49 2.30
CA ALA A 78 -14.14 24.56 3.27
C ALA A 78 -15.45 24.30 4.03
N LEU A 79 -15.40 24.34 5.36
CA LEU A 79 -16.56 24.20 6.24
C LEU A 79 -17.09 25.59 6.62
N GLU A 80 -18.35 25.66 7.06
CA GLU A 80 -19.00 26.92 7.47
C GLU A 80 -18.34 27.57 8.69
N ASP A 81 -17.66 26.79 9.52
CA ASP A 81 -16.90 27.26 10.70
C ASP A 81 -15.53 27.88 10.33
N GLY A 82 -15.18 27.93 9.04
CA GLY A 82 -13.88 28.40 8.56
C GLY A 82 -12.77 27.34 8.66
N ALA A 83 -13.08 26.15 9.16
CA ALA A 83 -12.15 25.03 9.14
C ALA A 83 -12.02 24.45 7.73
N VAL A 84 -10.85 23.88 7.45
CA VAL A 84 -10.57 23.26 6.17
C VAL A 84 -10.40 21.76 6.38
N ARG A 85 -10.99 20.96 5.49
CA ARG A 85 -10.85 19.51 5.54
C ARG A 85 -10.36 18.98 4.20
N ILE A 86 -9.29 18.20 4.22
CA ILE A 86 -8.75 17.57 3.01
C ILE A 86 -9.17 16.09 3.00
N LEU A 87 -9.90 15.68 1.98
CA LEU A 87 -10.24 14.29 1.71
C LEU A 87 -9.29 13.74 0.67
N ILE A 88 -8.78 12.55 0.94
CA ILE A 88 -7.91 11.81 0.01
C ILE A 88 -8.71 10.60 -0.43
N LEU A 89 -9.03 10.50 -1.72
CA LEU A 89 -9.78 9.39 -2.29
C LEU A 89 -8.91 8.60 -3.27
N SER A 90 -9.15 7.29 -3.38
CA SER A 90 -8.58 6.46 -4.43
C SER A 90 -9.33 6.71 -5.74
N LEU A 91 -8.63 6.95 -6.85
CA LEU A 91 -9.26 7.06 -8.17
C LEU A 91 -9.74 5.71 -8.72
N LYS A 92 -9.22 4.59 -8.19
CA LYS A 92 -9.61 3.26 -8.66
C LYS A 92 -11.05 2.92 -8.30
N ASP A 93 -11.39 3.15 -7.03
CA ASP A 93 -12.62 2.63 -6.44
C ASP A 93 -13.45 3.74 -5.77
N GLY A 94 -12.95 4.98 -5.76
CA GLY A 94 -13.57 6.09 -5.05
C GLY A 94 -13.48 5.97 -3.52
N SER A 95 -12.71 5.03 -2.98
CA SER A 95 -12.60 4.81 -1.52
C SER A 95 -11.88 5.96 -0.83
N LEU A 96 -12.37 6.38 0.34
CA LEU A 96 -11.68 7.36 1.18
C LEU A 96 -10.41 6.74 1.76
N LEU A 97 -9.25 7.20 1.30
CA LEU A 97 -7.94 6.78 1.79
C LEU A 97 -7.57 7.48 3.10
N GLY A 98 -8.10 8.68 3.33
CA GLY A 98 -7.84 9.45 4.54
C GLY A 98 -8.52 10.80 4.57
N THR A 99 -8.55 11.39 5.76
CA THR A 99 -9.07 12.73 6.00
C THR A 99 -8.10 13.49 6.90
N ILE A 100 -7.82 14.74 6.53
CA ILE A 100 -7.00 15.66 7.32
C ILE A 100 -7.91 16.84 7.70
N ALA A 101 -8.10 17.07 8.99
CA ALA A 101 -8.74 18.27 9.50
C ALA A 101 -7.68 19.35 9.73
N LEU A 102 -7.93 20.56 9.24
CA LEU A 102 -7.12 21.74 9.47
C LEU A 102 -7.97 22.77 10.20
N ASP A 103 -7.63 23.01 11.45
CA ASP A 103 -8.23 24.07 12.25
C ASP A 103 -7.52 25.41 11.95
N PRO A 104 -8.28 26.51 11.81
CA PRO A 104 -7.70 27.83 11.63
C PRO A 104 -6.97 28.24 12.93
N GLN A 105 -5.72 28.68 12.80
CA GLN A 105 -4.97 29.23 13.92
C GLN A 105 -5.44 30.67 14.22
N PRO A 106 -5.68 31.04 15.49
CA PRO A 106 -6.05 32.41 15.88
C PRO A 106 -4.93 33.43 15.63
#